data_AF-A0A6I9QZY6-F1
#
_entry.id   AF-A0A6I9QZY6-F1
#
_cell.length_a   1.000
_cell.length_b   1.000
_cell.length_c   1.000
_cell.angle_alpha   90.00
_cell.angle_beta   90.00
_cell.angle_gamma   90.00
#
_symmetry.space_group_name_H-M   'P 1'
#
loop_
_entity.id
_entity.type
_entity.pdbx_description
1 polymer ?
#
loop_
_entity_poly.entity_id
_entity_poly.type
_entity_poly.pdbx_seq_one_letter_code
_entity_poly.pdbx_strand_id
1 'polypeptide(L)'
;MLTPDITIMSVGTEITYGESMVPDDGWEHYLNQKWDRNIVVEEASKYPQLSFQSSTEQRAHKVSFYVQKGQAEEVMKSLSERLVKHGLDVKIIYSGGMDLDLLPQGAGKGQALAYLLRKFKSDGKPPINTLVCGDSGNDAELFSIPEVHGVMVSNAQEELLQWHAQNAKNNPKIIHATERCAAGIIQAIGHFNLGPNTSPRDTADLSSCKVDIFSPGHEVVVFYILYERWRRAEVGNDELTIQNMKNICHPSGILVHPSGVECSLHECIDAFAPCYGDKQGKQFRVWVDRVSSSQIGSDAWLVKFDKWELSDEGRQCCLTTVLLNLKPDTPQGFALVHFHQTWLDGYAGSDQRLWIF
;
A
#
# COMPACT_ATOMS: atom_id res chain seq x y z
N MET A 1 5.08 8.53 -3.45
CA MET A 1 5.08 7.09 -3.15
C MET A 1 3.75 6.77 -2.51
N LEU A 2 3.23 5.55 -2.68
CA LEU A 2 2.07 5.10 -1.91
C LEU A 2 2.44 5.09 -0.42
N THR A 3 1.52 5.49 0.44
CA THR A 3 1.69 5.43 1.90
C THR A 3 1.15 4.08 2.38
N PRO A 4 2.01 3.14 2.83
CA PRO A 4 1.55 1.87 3.37
C PRO A 4 0.97 2.04 4.79
N ASP A 5 -0.01 1.21 5.15
CA ASP A 5 -0.55 1.16 6.52
C ASP A 5 0.48 0.61 7.52
N ILE A 6 1.31 -0.34 7.06
CA ILE A 6 2.33 -1.02 7.86
C ILE A 6 3.60 -1.10 7.02
N THR A 7 4.72 -0.70 7.61
CA THR A 7 6.01 -0.82 6.96
C THR A 7 6.88 -1.85 7.68
N ILE A 8 7.33 -2.87 6.95
CA ILE A 8 8.31 -3.84 7.41
C ILE A 8 9.65 -3.46 6.79
N MET A 9 10.59 -2.96 7.59
CA MET A 9 11.88 -2.44 7.13
C MET A 9 13.04 -3.34 7.54
N SER A 10 14.24 -3.05 7.01
CA SER A 10 15.50 -3.64 7.48
C SER A 10 15.47 -5.17 7.51
N VAL A 11 14.96 -5.79 6.44
CA VAL A 11 14.82 -7.26 6.30
C VAL A 11 13.88 -7.87 7.36
N GLY A 12 12.89 -7.11 7.82
CA GLY A 12 11.91 -7.56 8.81
C GLY A 12 12.38 -7.43 10.25
N THR A 13 13.33 -6.55 10.52
CA THR A 13 13.77 -6.24 11.88
C THR A 13 13.00 -5.07 12.51
N GLU A 14 12.27 -4.31 11.70
CA GLU A 14 11.48 -3.17 12.15
C GLU A 14 10.08 -3.27 11.56
N ILE A 15 9.06 -3.09 12.40
CA ILE A 15 7.65 -2.97 12.01
C ILE A 15 7.17 -1.61 12.51
N THR A 16 6.60 -0.80 11.62
CA THR A 16 6.03 0.50 11.97
C THR A 16 4.63 0.68 11.39
N TYR A 17 3.81 1.49 12.07
CA TYR A 17 2.41 1.72 11.73
C TYR A 17 2.14 3.17 11.28
N GLY A 18 1.39 3.27 10.18
CA GLY A 18 0.88 4.52 9.64
C GLY A 18 1.97 5.52 9.23
N GLU A 19 1.52 6.74 8.93
CA GLU A 19 2.39 7.82 8.46
C GLU A 19 3.40 8.30 9.50
N SER A 20 3.01 8.23 10.77
CA SER A 20 3.89 8.60 11.88
C SER A 20 4.98 7.57 12.15
N MET A 21 4.99 6.43 11.42
CA MET A 21 5.98 5.37 11.54
C MET A 21 6.14 4.89 12.99
N VAL A 22 5.03 4.72 13.71
CA VAL A 22 5.04 4.31 15.12
C VAL A 22 5.58 2.88 15.23
N PRO A 23 6.68 2.63 15.95
CA PRO A 23 7.26 1.29 16.09
C PRO A 23 6.31 0.28 16.75
N ASP A 24 6.44 -1.00 16.40
CA ASP A 24 5.81 -2.09 17.14
C ASP A 24 6.68 -2.53 18.33
N ASP A 25 6.34 -2.04 19.52
CA ASP A 25 7.05 -2.37 20.77
C ASP A 25 7.07 -3.88 21.05
N GLY A 26 6.02 -4.61 20.65
CA GLY A 26 5.91 -6.06 20.84
C GLY A 26 6.89 -6.83 19.96
N TRP A 27 7.06 -6.39 18.71
CA TRP A 27 8.05 -6.92 17.78
C TRP A 27 9.47 -6.60 18.24
N GLU A 28 9.74 -5.37 18.66
CA GLU A 28 11.05 -4.98 19.19
C GLU A 28 11.43 -5.83 20.41
N HIS A 29 10.51 -5.99 21.37
CA HIS A 29 10.74 -6.82 22.54
C HIS A 29 10.98 -8.30 22.18
N TYR A 30 10.27 -8.82 21.19
CA TYR A 30 10.48 -10.18 20.69
C TYR A 30 11.88 -10.35 20.10
N LEU A 31 12.37 -9.38 19.33
CA LEU A 31 13.70 -9.43 18.71
C LEU A 31 14.85 -9.22 19.69
N ASN A 32 14.60 -8.59 20.85
CA ASN A 32 15.60 -8.45 21.92
C ASN A 32 15.96 -9.79 22.60
N GLN A 33 15.16 -10.84 22.42
CA GLN A 33 15.40 -12.14 23.05
C GLN A 33 16.65 -12.79 22.47
N LYS A 34 17.67 -12.99 23.32
CA LYS A 34 18.98 -13.57 22.95
C LYS A 34 19.67 -12.87 21.77
N TRP A 35 19.51 -11.56 21.71
CA TRP A 35 20.22 -10.70 20.76
C TRP A 35 21.07 -9.70 21.53
N ASP A 36 22.35 -9.60 21.17
CA ASP A 36 23.24 -8.54 21.63
C ASP A 36 24.07 -8.04 20.45
N ARG A 37 23.72 -6.85 19.97
CA ARG A 37 24.38 -6.21 18.83
C ARG A 37 25.88 -5.99 19.07
N ASN A 38 26.28 -5.67 20.30
CA ASN A 38 27.68 -5.33 20.59
C ASN A 38 28.55 -6.58 20.48
N ILE A 39 28.08 -7.72 21.01
CA ILE A 39 28.77 -9.01 20.88
C ILE A 39 28.83 -9.42 19.40
N VAL A 40 27.76 -9.24 18.64
CA VAL A 40 27.73 -9.54 17.19
C VAL A 40 28.79 -8.74 16.44
N VAL A 41 28.86 -7.43 16.68
CA VAL A 41 29.85 -6.54 16.07
C VAL A 41 31.27 -6.94 16.48
N GLU A 42 31.49 -7.24 17.76
CA GLU A 42 32.80 -7.63 18.26
C GLU A 42 33.29 -8.93 17.61
N GLU A 43 32.47 -9.99 17.60
CA GLU A 43 32.84 -11.27 16.99
C GLU A 43 33.03 -11.16 15.47
N ALA A 44 32.14 -10.43 14.78
CA ALA A 44 32.24 -10.24 13.33
C ALA A 44 33.49 -9.43 12.94
N SER A 45 33.91 -8.45 13.75
CA SER A 45 35.12 -7.65 13.49
C SER A 45 36.42 -8.45 13.51
N LYS A 46 36.41 -9.67 14.08
CA LYS A 46 37.56 -10.58 14.12
C LYS A 46 37.81 -11.28 12.77
N TYR A 47 36.89 -11.15 11.81
CA TYR A 47 36.98 -11.75 10.48
C TYR A 47 37.51 -10.71 9.47
N PRO A 48 38.76 -10.84 8.98
CA PRO A 48 39.31 -9.92 7.98
C PRO A 48 38.58 -9.99 6.62
N GLN A 49 37.79 -11.03 6.39
CA GLN A 49 36.95 -11.21 5.20
C GLN A 49 35.70 -10.32 5.20
N LEU A 50 35.30 -9.80 6.36
CA LEU A 50 34.11 -8.97 6.52
C LEU A 50 34.48 -7.49 6.52
N SER A 51 33.75 -6.71 5.75
CA SER A 51 33.83 -5.24 5.78
C SER A 51 32.45 -4.66 6.05
N PHE A 52 32.36 -3.66 6.91
CA PHE A 52 31.05 -3.04 7.20
C PHE A 52 30.45 -2.42 5.94
N GLN A 53 29.14 -2.59 5.80
CA GLN A 53 28.36 -1.74 4.89
C GLN A 53 28.22 -0.32 5.47
N SER A 54 27.61 0.59 4.72
CA SER A 54 27.39 1.96 5.17
C SER A 54 26.67 2.04 6.53
N SER A 55 26.84 3.15 7.24
CA SER A 55 26.15 3.39 8.51
C SER A 55 24.62 3.35 8.37
N THR A 56 24.09 3.67 7.18
CA THR A 56 22.67 3.60 6.86
C THR A 56 22.12 2.17 6.84
N GLU A 57 22.97 1.14 6.71
CA GLU A 57 22.57 -0.27 6.72
C GLU A 57 22.67 -0.93 8.10
N GLN A 58 23.18 -0.19 9.09
CA GLN A 58 23.30 -0.67 10.46
C GLN A 58 22.06 -0.25 11.26
N ARG A 59 21.42 -1.22 11.95
CA ARG A 59 20.27 -0.97 12.85
C ARG A 59 20.48 -1.66 14.20
N ALA A 60 19.55 -1.47 15.12
CA ALA A 60 19.58 -2.11 16.44
C ALA A 60 19.58 -3.64 16.36
N HIS A 61 18.81 -4.20 15.41
CA HIS A 61 18.65 -5.64 15.19
C HIS A 61 19.18 -6.11 13.83
N LYS A 62 20.03 -5.30 13.18
CA LYS A 62 20.69 -5.65 11.90
C LYS A 62 22.13 -5.13 11.87
N VAL A 63 23.07 -6.03 11.58
CA VAL A 63 24.47 -5.68 11.33
C VAL A 63 24.87 -6.22 9.96
N SER A 64 25.24 -5.32 9.05
CA SER A 64 25.46 -5.65 7.64
C SER A 64 26.93 -5.53 7.23
N PHE A 65 27.39 -6.51 6.47
CA PHE A 65 28.76 -6.62 5.97
C PHE A 65 28.78 -6.94 4.47
N TYR A 66 29.92 -6.70 3.83
CA TYR A 66 30.29 -7.29 2.56
C TYR A 66 31.24 -8.46 2.77
N VAL A 67 31.05 -9.53 1.99
CA VAL A 67 31.90 -10.72 1.94
C VAL A 67 32.02 -11.22 0.51
N GLN A 68 33.20 -11.72 0.12
CA GLN A 68 33.37 -12.31 -1.20
C GLN A 68 32.67 -13.67 -1.29
N LYS A 69 32.00 -13.94 -2.41
CA LYS A 69 31.24 -15.18 -2.66
C LYS A 69 31.98 -16.47 -2.32
N GLY A 70 33.27 -16.57 -2.66
CA GLY A 70 34.07 -17.76 -2.39
C GLY A 70 34.41 -18.01 -0.91
N GLN A 71 34.21 -17.01 -0.05
CA GLN A 71 34.55 -17.05 1.39
C GLN A 71 33.30 -17.04 2.28
N ALA A 72 32.14 -16.69 1.73
CA ALA A 72 30.89 -16.48 2.47
C ALA A 72 30.50 -17.71 3.30
N GLU A 73 30.51 -18.90 2.70
CA GLU A 73 30.05 -20.13 3.37
C GLU A 73 30.88 -20.48 4.61
N GLU A 74 32.21 -20.38 4.51
CA GLU A 74 33.12 -20.64 5.64
C GLU A 74 32.94 -19.62 6.77
N VAL A 75 32.86 -18.33 6.41
CA VAL A 75 32.67 -17.24 7.36
C VAL A 75 31.32 -17.37 8.07
N MET A 76 30.24 -17.61 7.33
CA MET A 76 28.89 -17.81 7.89
C MET A 76 28.87 -18.94 8.90
N LYS A 77 29.43 -20.10 8.54
CA LYS A 77 29.46 -21.27 9.43
C LYS A 77 30.25 -20.97 10.71
N SER A 78 31.46 -20.46 10.58
CA SER A 78 32.34 -20.17 11.72
C SER A 78 31.76 -19.11 12.65
N LEU A 79 31.21 -18.04 12.08
CA LEU A 79 30.62 -16.93 12.83
C LEU A 79 29.35 -17.36 13.57
N SER A 80 28.49 -18.15 12.91
CA SER A 80 27.29 -18.73 13.54
C SER A 80 27.65 -19.57 14.77
N GLU A 81 28.63 -20.48 14.66
CA GLU A 81 29.09 -21.31 15.78
C GLU A 81 29.64 -20.49 16.95
N ARG A 82 30.32 -19.37 16.69
CA ARG A 82 30.82 -18.47 17.73
C ARG A 82 29.69 -17.73 18.45
N LEU A 83 28.76 -17.17 17.70
CA LEU A 83 27.64 -16.40 18.27
C LEU A 83 26.75 -17.28 19.17
N VAL A 84 26.52 -18.53 18.76
CA VAL A 84 25.81 -19.53 19.59
C VAL A 84 26.55 -19.81 20.90
N LYS A 85 27.89 -19.85 20.91
CA LYS A 85 28.68 -20.03 22.15
C LYS A 85 28.54 -18.85 23.12
N HIS A 86 28.22 -17.66 22.62
CA HIS A 86 27.89 -16.49 23.42
C HIS A 86 26.41 -16.48 23.88
N GLY A 87 25.64 -17.54 23.58
CA GLY A 87 24.23 -17.65 23.94
C GLY A 87 23.29 -16.84 23.06
N LEU A 88 23.77 -16.37 21.89
CA LEU A 88 22.99 -15.60 20.95
C LEU A 88 22.31 -16.51 19.92
N ASP A 89 21.05 -16.21 19.61
CA ASP A 89 20.32 -16.86 18.53
C ASP A 89 20.33 -15.90 17.32
N VAL A 90 21.20 -16.18 16.34
CA VAL A 90 21.47 -15.29 15.20
C VAL A 90 21.21 -15.99 13.87
N LYS A 91 20.51 -15.28 12.99
CA LYS A 91 20.30 -15.63 11.60
C LYS A 91 21.27 -14.83 10.72
N ILE A 92 21.92 -15.53 9.80
CA ILE A 92 22.84 -14.92 8.83
C ILE A 92 22.22 -15.06 7.44
N ILE A 93 21.98 -13.93 6.79
CA ILE A 93 21.40 -13.87 5.44
C ILE A 93 22.48 -13.40 4.47
N TYR A 94 22.73 -14.19 3.43
CA TYR A 94 23.62 -13.81 2.34
C TYR A 94 22.81 -13.54 1.07
N SER A 95 23.00 -12.38 0.45
CA SER A 95 22.22 -11.94 -0.71
C SER A 95 23.05 -11.07 -1.66
N GLY A 96 22.55 -10.82 -2.87
CA GLY A 96 23.21 -9.93 -3.85
C GLY A 96 24.61 -10.39 -4.32
N GLY A 97 25.03 -11.60 -3.96
CA GLY A 97 26.36 -12.11 -4.27
C GLY A 97 27.52 -11.46 -3.49
N MET A 98 27.22 -10.61 -2.50
CA MET A 98 28.22 -9.98 -1.64
C MET A 98 27.72 -9.51 -0.28
N ASP A 99 26.41 -9.33 -0.09
CA ASP A 99 25.83 -8.76 1.11
C ASP A 99 25.59 -9.83 2.17
N LEU A 100 26.00 -9.57 3.41
CA LEU A 100 25.84 -10.47 4.54
C LEU A 100 25.24 -9.73 5.74
N ASP A 101 24.02 -10.11 6.12
CA ASP A 101 23.26 -9.52 7.21
C ASP A 101 23.19 -10.47 8.40
N LEU A 102 23.54 -9.97 9.60
CA LEU A 102 23.33 -10.67 10.87
C LEU A 102 22.14 -10.05 11.58
N LEU A 103 21.14 -10.89 11.86
CA LEU A 103 19.87 -10.52 12.48
C LEU A 103 19.56 -11.49 13.64
N PRO A 104 18.66 -11.14 14.58
CA PRO A 104 18.10 -12.12 15.51
C PRO A 104 17.49 -13.31 14.77
N GLN A 105 17.56 -14.52 15.35
CA GLN A 105 17.04 -15.74 14.73
C GLN A 105 15.55 -15.64 14.35
N GLY A 106 14.78 -14.92 15.18
CA GLY A 106 13.35 -14.68 14.97
C GLY A 106 13.03 -13.58 13.94
N ALA A 107 14.03 -12.89 13.39
CA ALA A 107 13.83 -11.83 12.40
C ALA A 107 13.72 -12.39 10.96
N GLY A 108 13.30 -11.53 10.04
CA GLY A 108 13.10 -11.85 8.62
C GLY A 108 11.76 -11.34 8.11
N LYS A 109 11.66 -11.07 6.80
CA LYS A 109 10.40 -10.64 6.17
C LYS A 109 9.26 -11.64 6.43
N GLY A 110 9.55 -12.94 6.31
CA GLY A 110 8.57 -14.00 6.59
C GLY A 110 8.15 -14.06 8.05
N GLN A 111 9.09 -13.93 8.98
CA GLN A 111 8.78 -13.94 10.42
C GLN A 111 7.99 -12.71 10.87
N ALA A 112 8.33 -11.53 10.34
CA ALA A 112 7.58 -10.30 10.58
C ALA A 112 6.14 -10.41 10.05
N LEU A 113 5.95 -10.96 8.85
CA LEU A 113 4.61 -11.22 8.33
C LEU A 113 3.85 -12.25 9.20
N ALA A 114 4.48 -13.36 9.58
CA ALA A 114 3.86 -14.35 10.46
C ALA A 114 3.51 -13.79 11.85
N TYR A 115 4.29 -12.84 12.37
CA TYR A 115 3.95 -12.09 13.57
C TYR A 115 2.68 -11.26 13.39
N LEU A 116 2.59 -10.48 12.31
CA LEU A 116 1.42 -9.65 12.00
C LEU A 116 0.15 -10.49 11.78
N LEU A 117 0.25 -11.60 11.03
CA LEU A 117 -0.89 -12.49 10.80
C LEU A 117 -1.42 -13.08 12.13
N ARG A 118 -0.52 -13.49 13.04
CA ARG A 118 -0.90 -13.95 14.38
C ARG A 118 -1.56 -12.84 15.20
N LYS A 119 -1.01 -11.63 15.16
CA LYS A 119 -1.55 -10.44 15.87
C LYS A 119 -2.96 -10.09 15.38
N PHE A 120 -3.18 -10.04 14.07
CA PHE A 120 -4.51 -9.80 13.50
C PHE A 120 -5.51 -10.90 13.86
N LYS A 121 -5.05 -12.15 13.87
CA LYS A 121 -5.88 -13.27 14.30
C LYS A 121 -6.26 -13.18 15.78
N SER A 122 -5.33 -12.81 16.67
CA SER A 122 -5.65 -12.61 18.09
C SER A 122 -6.60 -11.45 18.34
N ASP A 123 -6.52 -10.42 17.50
CA ASP A 123 -7.39 -9.24 17.56
C ASP A 123 -8.77 -9.48 16.93
N GLY A 124 -9.04 -10.71 16.47
CA GLY A 124 -10.31 -11.09 15.84
C GLY A 124 -10.51 -10.51 14.44
N LYS A 125 -9.44 -10.04 13.78
CA LYS A 125 -9.44 -9.40 12.46
C LYS A 125 -8.47 -10.07 11.48
N PRO A 126 -8.47 -11.41 11.31
CA PRO A 126 -7.58 -12.06 10.37
C PRO A 126 -7.84 -11.55 8.93
N PRO A 127 -6.79 -11.34 8.12
CA PRO A 127 -6.99 -10.96 6.73
C PRO A 127 -7.71 -12.08 5.97
N ILE A 128 -8.63 -11.70 5.07
CA ILE A 128 -9.36 -12.66 4.23
C ILE A 128 -8.40 -13.34 3.26
N ASN A 129 -7.53 -12.54 2.64
CA ASN A 129 -6.50 -12.98 1.70
C ASN A 129 -5.17 -12.33 2.06
N THR A 130 -4.08 -13.03 1.82
CA THR A 130 -2.72 -12.48 1.92
C THR A 130 -1.98 -12.79 0.63
N LEU A 131 -1.48 -11.77 -0.07
CA LEU A 131 -0.61 -11.91 -1.23
C LEU A 131 0.79 -11.41 -0.86
N VAL A 132 1.80 -12.26 -1.04
CA VAL A 132 3.21 -11.88 -0.92
C VAL A 132 3.80 -11.72 -2.31
N CYS A 133 4.62 -10.69 -2.48
CA CYS A 133 5.27 -10.35 -3.74
C CYS A 133 6.77 -10.26 -3.48
N GLY A 134 7.59 -10.94 -4.27
CA GLY A 134 9.04 -10.97 -4.07
C GLY A 134 9.83 -11.01 -5.37
N ASP A 135 11.06 -10.53 -5.30
CA ASP A 135 11.99 -10.52 -6.43
C ASP A 135 13.38 -11.07 -6.08
N SER A 136 13.73 -11.23 -4.80
CA SER A 136 15.07 -11.68 -4.40
C SER A 136 15.07 -12.71 -3.28
N GLY A 137 16.25 -13.26 -2.94
CA GLY A 137 16.38 -14.31 -1.93
C GLY A 137 15.88 -13.94 -0.53
N ASN A 138 15.91 -12.65 -0.16
CA ASN A 138 15.40 -12.20 1.14
C ASN A 138 13.87 -12.28 1.25
N ASP A 139 13.16 -12.46 0.14
CA ASP A 139 11.71 -12.64 0.08
C ASP A 139 11.29 -14.11 0.20
N ALA A 140 12.20 -15.07 0.05
CA ALA A 140 11.90 -16.51 -0.01
C ALA A 140 11.06 -16.99 1.19
N GLU A 141 11.31 -16.45 2.38
CA GLU A 141 10.55 -16.81 3.58
C GLU A 141 9.10 -16.37 3.57
N LEU A 142 8.76 -15.30 2.84
CA LEU A 142 7.37 -14.87 2.67
C LEU A 142 6.54 -15.98 2.02
N PHE A 143 7.11 -16.64 1.01
CA PHE A 143 6.47 -17.73 0.26
C PHE A 143 6.36 -19.04 1.05
N SER A 144 7.05 -19.15 2.19
CA SER A 144 7.00 -20.34 3.05
C SER A 144 5.81 -20.34 4.01
N ILE A 145 5.06 -19.23 4.09
CA ILE A 145 3.92 -19.09 4.99
C ILE A 145 2.71 -19.83 4.37
N PRO A 146 2.12 -20.84 5.04
CA PRO A 146 1.11 -21.71 4.41
C PRO A 146 -0.19 -21.02 3.95
N GLU A 147 -0.56 -19.91 4.59
CA GLU A 147 -1.83 -19.21 4.37
C GLU A 147 -1.77 -18.13 3.27
N VAL A 148 -0.60 -17.89 2.65
CA VAL A 148 -0.44 -16.84 1.65
C VAL A 148 -0.58 -17.34 0.21
N HIS A 149 -1.03 -16.45 -0.66
CA HIS A 149 -0.76 -16.48 -2.09
C HIS A 149 0.59 -15.80 -2.34
N GLY A 150 1.36 -16.28 -3.32
CA GLY A 150 2.68 -15.77 -3.62
C GLY A 150 2.87 -15.48 -5.10
N VAL A 151 3.52 -14.36 -5.40
CA VAL A 151 4.01 -14.04 -6.75
C VAL A 151 5.49 -13.67 -6.74
N MET A 152 6.26 -14.38 -7.55
CA MET A 152 7.58 -13.94 -8.00
C MET A 152 7.39 -13.12 -9.27
N VAL A 153 7.86 -11.87 -9.27
CA VAL A 153 7.79 -11.02 -10.48
C VAL A 153 8.75 -11.53 -11.56
N SER A 154 8.49 -11.26 -12.84
CA SER A 154 9.30 -11.86 -13.91
C SER A 154 10.77 -11.41 -13.95
N ASN A 155 11.08 -10.30 -13.27
CA ASN A 155 12.45 -9.83 -13.05
C ASN A 155 13.06 -10.31 -11.71
N ALA A 156 12.55 -11.42 -11.15
CA ALA A 156 13.12 -12.04 -9.96
C ALA A 156 14.54 -12.56 -10.22
N GLN A 157 15.37 -12.45 -9.19
CA GLN A 157 16.75 -12.92 -9.18
C GLN A 157 16.83 -14.44 -9.14
N GLU A 158 17.96 -14.97 -9.61
CA GLU A 158 18.17 -16.41 -9.78
C GLU A 158 17.98 -17.19 -8.47
N GLU A 159 18.42 -16.64 -7.34
CA GLU A 159 18.32 -17.32 -6.05
C GLU A 159 16.86 -17.57 -5.61
N LEU A 160 15.94 -16.66 -5.91
CA LEU A 160 14.52 -16.85 -5.56
C LEU A 160 13.87 -17.89 -6.49
N LEU A 161 14.25 -17.90 -7.76
CA LEU A 161 13.78 -18.89 -8.74
C LEU A 161 14.29 -20.30 -8.42
N GLN A 162 15.54 -20.42 -7.99
CA GLN A 162 16.12 -21.68 -7.51
C GLN A 162 15.40 -22.16 -6.25
N TRP A 163 15.15 -21.26 -5.28
CA TRP A 163 14.36 -21.58 -4.09
C TRP A 163 12.97 -22.10 -4.47
N HIS A 164 12.27 -21.43 -5.40
CA HIS A 164 10.96 -21.87 -5.85
C HIS A 164 10.99 -23.25 -6.50
N ALA A 165 11.97 -23.53 -7.36
CA ALA A 165 12.12 -24.82 -8.02
C ALA A 165 12.31 -25.98 -7.01
N GLN A 166 12.95 -25.70 -5.88
CA GLN A 166 13.24 -26.68 -4.82
C GLN A 166 12.10 -26.83 -3.81
N ASN A 167 11.42 -25.73 -3.45
CA ASN A 167 10.52 -25.69 -2.29
C ASN A 167 9.04 -25.53 -2.65
N ALA A 168 8.73 -24.93 -3.79
CA ALA A 168 7.38 -24.43 -4.10
C ALA A 168 6.87 -24.79 -5.51
N LYS A 169 7.62 -25.55 -6.30
CA LYS A 169 7.30 -25.89 -7.71
C LYS A 169 5.88 -26.43 -7.94
N ASN A 170 5.33 -27.17 -6.97
CA ASN A 170 4.00 -27.79 -7.05
C ASN A 170 2.96 -27.08 -6.17
N ASN A 171 3.27 -25.89 -5.63
CA ASN A 171 2.34 -25.15 -4.78
C ASN A 171 1.42 -24.29 -5.67
N PRO A 172 0.11 -24.60 -5.78
CA PRO A 172 -0.81 -23.86 -6.65
C PRO A 172 -1.07 -22.42 -6.16
N LYS A 173 -0.67 -22.09 -4.93
CA LYS A 173 -0.78 -20.73 -4.38
C LYS A 173 0.41 -19.84 -4.74
N ILE A 174 1.41 -20.36 -5.43
CA ILE A 174 2.61 -19.61 -5.79
C ILE A 174 2.77 -19.63 -7.29
N ILE A 175 2.93 -18.44 -7.89
CA ILE A 175 3.17 -18.29 -9.32
C ILE A 175 4.47 -17.51 -9.58
N HIS A 176 5.06 -17.79 -10.73
CA HIS A 176 6.04 -16.92 -11.36
C HIS A 176 5.31 -16.12 -12.44
N ALA A 177 5.19 -14.81 -12.23
CA ALA A 177 4.51 -13.91 -13.14
C ALA A 177 5.25 -13.79 -14.47
N THR A 178 4.52 -13.50 -15.54
CA THR A 178 5.11 -13.13 -16.83
C THR A 178 5.46 -11.65 -16.87
N GLU A 179 4.75 -10.84 -16.08
CA GLU A 179 4.93 -9.39 -16.00
C GLU A 179 5.99 -8.96 -14.98
N ARG A 180 6.63 -7.82 -15.25
CA ARG A 180 7.72 -7.25 -14.43
C ARG A 180 7.17 -6.34 -13.32
N CYS A 181 7.88 -6.26 -12.20
CA CYS A 181 7.64 -5.31 -11.12
C CYS A 181 6.14 -5.25 -10.70
N ALA A 182 5.58 -4.04 -10.58
CA ALA A 182 4.19 -3.82 -10.19
C ALA A 182 3.16 -4.48 -11.11
N ALA A 183 3.46 -4.65 -12.40
CA ALA A 183 2.57 -5.36 -13.32
C ALA A 183 2.45 -6.85 -12.97
N GLY A 184 3.51 -7.47 -12.44
CA GLY A 184 3.47 -8.84 -11.89
C GLY A 184 2.58 -8.95 -10.66
N ILE A 185 2.55 -7.93 -9.80
CA ILE A 185 1.64 -7.87 -8.65
C ILE A 185 0.18 -7.83 -9.13
N ILE A 186 -0.12 -6.95 -10.09
CA ILE A 186 -1.45 -6.82 -10.70
C ILE A 186 -1.88 -8.13 -11.37
N GLN A 187 -0.98 -8.78 -12.11
CA GLN A 187 -1.22 -10.10 -12.71
C GLN A 187 -1.63 -11.13 -11.66
N ALA A 188 -0.95 -11.18 -10.51
CA ALA A 188 -1.25 -12.12 -9.44
C ALA A 188 -2.60 -11.85 -8.76
N ILE A 189 -2.96 -10.59 -8.54
CA ILE A 189 -4.28 -10.20 -8.01
C ILE A 189 -5.39 -10.79 -8.88
N GLY A 190 -5.27 -10.68 -10.21
CA GLY A 190 -6.22 -11.27 -11.15
C GLY A 190 -6.15 -12.80 -11.18
N HIS A 191 -4.96 -13.39 -11.21
CA HIS A 191 -4.78 -14.84 -11.28
C HIS A 191 -5.41 -15.58 -10.09
N PHE A 192 -5.26 -15.03 -8.89
CA PHE A 192 -5.79 -15.62 -7.65
C PHE A 192 -7.20 -15.12 -7.30
N ASN A 193 -7.83 -14.29 -8.15
CA ASN A 193 -9.13 -13.66 -7.89
C ASN A 193 -9.19 -12.92 -6.54
N LEU A 194 -8.14 -12.16 -6.21
CA LEU A 194 -8.05 -11.43 -4.93
C LEU A 194 -8.73 -10.05 -4.97
N GLY A 195 -9.14 -9.60 -6.15
CA GLY A 195 -9.79 -8.31 -6.37
C GLY A 195 -9.65 -7.85 -7.82
N PRO A 196 -10.11 -6.62 -8.13
CA PRO A 196 -9.92 -6.04 -9.46
C PRO A 196 -8.42 -5.84 -9.75
N ASN A 197 -7.98 -6.28 -10.92
CA ASN A 197 -6.62 -6.11 -11.42
C ASN A 197 -6.55 -5.10 -12.59
N THR A 198 -7.60 -4.33 -12.81
CA THR A 198 -7.63 -3.23 -13.77
C THR A 198 -7.97 -1.96 -13.01
N SER A 199 -7.20 -0.88 -13.22
CA SER A 199 -7.54 0.41 -12.61
C SER A 199 -8.86 0.92 -13.22
N PRO A 200 -9.77 1.51 -12.43
CA PRO A 200 -10.93 2.21 -12.98
C PRO A 200 -10.54 3.32 -13.96
N ARG A 201 -9.31 3.85 -13.85
CA ARG A 201 -8.77 4.84 -14.78
C ARG A 201 -8.50 4.27 -16.18
N ASP A 202 -8.20 2.99 -16.28
CA ASP A 202 -7.82 2.31 -17.54
C ASP A 202 -9.03 1.67 -18.24
N THR A 203 -10.23 1.77 -17.64
CA THR A 203 -11.46 1.19 -18.19
C THR A 203 -12.38 2.28 -18.73
N ALA A 204 -12.90 2.13 -19.96
CA ALA A 204 -13.82 3.10 -20.55
C ALA A 204 -15.17 3.14 -19.80
N ASP A 205 -15.70 1.97 -19.45
CA ASP A 205 -16.96 1.82 -18.72
C ASP A 205 -16.73 1.65 -17.21
N LEU A 206 -16.96 2.72 -16.44
CA LEU A 206 -16.84 2.71 -14.98
C LEU A 206 -17.86 1.78 -14.29
N SER A 207 -18.96 1.41 -14.96
CA SER A 207 -19.95 0.48 -14.39
C SER A 207 -19.43 -0.96 -14.29
N SER A 208 -18.43 -1.31 -15.12
CA SER A 208 -17.74 -2.59 -15.07
C SER A 208 -16.69 -2.68 -13.94
N CYS A 209 -16.37 -1.55 -13.29
CA CYS A 209 -15.41 -1.48 -12.18
C CYS A 209 -16.06 -1.78 -10.81
N LYS A 210 -17.29 -2.29 -10.76
CA LYS A 210 -17.95 -2.66 -9.51
C LYS A 210 -17.18 -3.78 -8.82
N VAL A 211 -16.90 -3.58 -7.54
CA VAL A 211 -16.26 -4.58 -6.68
C VAL A 211 -17.35 -5.34 -5.94
N ASP A 212 -17.20 -6.66 -5.78
CA ASP A 212 -18.17 -7.52 -5.10
C ASP A 212 -18.40 -7.13 -3.62
N ILE A 213 -17.44 -6.42 -3.03
CA ILE A 213 -17.48 -5.90 -1.67
C ILE A 213 -17.61 -4.37 -1.75
N PHE A 214 -18.67 -3.83 -1.13
CA PHE A 214 -18.86 -2.40 -1.01
C PHE A 214 -17.65 -1.75 -0.32
N SER A 215 -17.01 -0.80 -1.02
CA SER A 215 -15.85 -0.07 -0.52
C SER A 215 -16.10 1.42 -0.68
N PRO A 216 -16.41 2.16 0.40
CA PRO A 216 -16.65 3.60 0.34
C PRO A 216 -15.50 4.39 -0.32
N GLY A 217 -14.26 3.97 -0.07
CA GLY A 217 -13.09 4.56 -0.70
C GLY A 217 -13.03 4.35 -2.22
N HIS A 218 -13.45 3.17 -2.71
CA HIS A 218 -13.53 2.89 -4.14
C HIS A 218 -14.55 3.79 -4.84
N GLU A 219 -15.69 4.01 -4.22
CA GLU A 219 -16.75 4.87 -4.77
C GLU A 219 -16.29 6.33 -4.91
N VAL A 220 -15.54 6.83 -3.92
CA VAL A 220 -14.90 8.15 -4.01
C VAL A 220 -13.90 8.21 -5.16
N VAL A 221 -13.08 7.16 -5.36
CA VAL A 221 -12.14 7.09 -6.49
C VAL A 221 -12.87 7.14 -7.82
N VAL A 222 -13.94 6.35 -7.99
CA VAL A 222 -14.76 6.31 -9.21
C VAL A 222 -15.42 7.68 -9.46
N PHE A 223 -15.95 8.33 -8.42
CA PHE A 223 -16.53 9.67 -8.50
C PHE A 223 -15.54 10.70 -9.07
N TYR A 224 -14.31 10.75 -8.55
CA TYR A 224 -13.33 11.73 -9.02
C TYR A 224 -12.72 11.38 -10.39
N ILE A 225 -12.72 10.10 -10.79
CA ILE A 225 -12.38 9.72 -12.17
C ILE A 225 -13.47 10.19 -13.14
N LEU A 226 -14.75 10.04 -12.79
CA LEU A 226 -15.86 10.58 -13.57
C LEU A 226 -15.76 12.11 -13.66
N TYR A 227 -15.48 12.78 -12.54
CA TYR A 227 -15.26 14.23 -12.49
C TYR A 227 -14.15 14.68 -13.46
N GLU A 228 -13.01 14.00 -13.46
CA GLU A 228 -11.91 14.30 -14.39
C GLU A 228 -12.34 14.12 -15.86
N ARG A 229 -12.95 12.97 -16.18
CA ARG A 229 -13.36 12.63 -17.55
C ARG A 229 -14.43 13.56 -18.09
N TRP A 230 -15.37 14.00 -17.26
CA TRP A 230 -16.41 14.96 -17.63
C TRP A 230 -15.79 16.29 -18.07
N ARG A 231 -14.88 16.84 -17.26
CA ARG A 231 -14.17 18.10 -17.58
C ARG A 231 -13.27 17.99 -18.82
N ARG A 232 -12.79 16.78 -19.12
CA ARG A 232 -11.98 16.51 -20.33
C ARG A 232 -12.81 16.13 -21.56
N ALA A 233 -14.13 16.02 -21.44
CA ALA A 233 -15.02 15.50 -22.49
C ALA A 233 -14.66 14.09 -22.98
N GLU A 234 -14.26 13.20 -22.05
CA GLU A 234 -13.88 11.80 -22.31
C GLU A 234 -15.02 10.80 -22.01
N VAL A 235 -16.15 11.31 -21.54
CA VAL A 235 -17.43 10.60 -21.40
C VAL A 235 -18.49 11.29 -22.25
N GLY A 236 -19.60 10.63 -22.53
CA GLY A 236 -20.70 11.24 -23.27
C GLY A 236 -21.26 12.45 -22.52
N ASN A 237 -21.58 13.53 -23.25
CA ASN A 237 -22.35 14.65 -22.71
C ASN A 237 -23.83 14.25 -22.63
N ASP A 238 -24.16 13.36 -21.70
CA ASP A 238 -25.51 12.91 -21.46
C ASP A 238 -26.05 13.48 -20.13
N GLU A 239 -27.31 13.88 -20.15
CA GLU A 239 -28.03 14.34 -18.96
C GLU A 239 -28.16 13.22 -17.92
N LEU A 240 -28.08 11.97 -18.36
CA LEU A 240 -28.10 10.77 -17.53
C LEU A 240 -26.92 10.71 -16.55
N THR A 241 -25.71 11.13 -16.96
CA THR A 241 -24.51 11.14 -16.10
C THR A 241 -24.68 12.12 -14.95
N ILE A 242 -25.13 13.34 -15.24
CA ILE A 242 -25.43 14.35 -14.22
C ILE A 242 -26.54 13.88 -13.29
N GLN A 243 -27.60 13.28 -13.85
CA GLN A 243 -28.67 12.70 -13.04
C GLN A 243 -28.17 11.56 -12.15
N ASN A 244 -27.26 10.70 -12.64
CA ASN A 244 -26.64 9.64 -11.84
C ASN A 244 -25.79 10.20 -10.70
N MET A 245 -25.04 11.28 -10.93
CA MET A 245 -24.31 11.99 -9.86
C MET A 245 -25.28 12.56 -8.81
N LYS A 246 -26.44 13.10 -9.22
CA LYS A 246 -27.46 13.56 -8.27
C LYS A 246 -28.10 12.41 -7.50
N ASN A 247 -28.35 11.28 -8.15
CA ASN A 247 -28.99 10.12 -7.52
C ASN A 247 -28.15 9.51 -6.39
N ILE A 248 -26.82 9.64 -6.43
CA ILE A 248 -25.93 9.22 -5.34
C ILE A 248 -25.82 10.26 -4.23
N CYS A 249 -26.39 11.47 -4.37
CA CYS A 249 -26.43 12.47 -3.32
C CYS A 249 -27.73 12.37 -2.52
N HIS A 250 -27.64 12.58 -1.21
CA HIS A 250 -28.82 12.77 -0.40
C HIS A 250 -29.51 14.09 -0.80
N PRO A 251 -30.85 14.17 -0.91
CA PRO A 251 -31.54 15.40 -1.31
C PRO A 251 -31.25 16.62 -0.41
N SER A 252 -30.98 16.37 0.86
CA SER A 252 -30.56 17.39 1.84
C SER A 252 -29.05 17.36 2.11
N GLY A 253 -28.27 16.74 1.23
CA GLY A 253 -26.83 16.63 1.39
C GLY A 253 -26.15 17.97 1.14
N ILE A 254 -25.08 18.23 1.88
CA ILE A 254 -24.37 19.52 1.87
C ILE A 254 -22.89 19.36 1.56
N LEU A 255 -22.32 20.36 0.90
CA LEU A 255 -20.89 20.56 0.74
C LEU A 255 -20.48 21.82 1.52
N VAL A 256 -19.54 21.67 2.44
CA VAL A 256 -18.78 22.78 3.03
C VAL A 256 -17.56 23.00 2.15
N HIS A 257 -17.60 24.05 1.34
CA HIS A 257 -16.51 24.43 0.43
C HIS A 257 -15.29 24.93 1.23
N PRO A 258 -14.05 24.80 0.72
CA PRO A 258 -12.85 25.31 1.41
C PRO A 258 -12.85 26.81 1.73
N SER A 259 -13.70 27.60 1.08
CA SER A 259 -13.91 29.03 1.39
C SER A 259 -14.82 29.27 2.61
N GLY A 260 -15.40 28.21 3.19
CA GLY A 260 -16.37 28.28 4.28
C GLY A 260 -17.83 28.45 3.84
N VAL A 261 -18.11 28.45 2.53
CA VAL A 261 -19.48 28.53 1.99
C VAL A 261 -20.11 27.14 1.99
N GLU A 262 -21.37 27.06 2.43
CA GLU A 262 -22.17 25.83 2.36
C GLU A 262 -23.07 25.86 1.11
N CYS A 263 -23.03 24.83 0.27
CA CYS A 263 -23.97 24.59 -0.84
C CYS A 263 -24.66 23.23 -0.71
N SER A 264 -25.87 23.10 -1.27
CA SER A 264 -26.48 21.78 -1.45
C SER A 264 -25.67 20.97 -2.48
N LEU A 265 -25.43 19.68 -2.23
CA LEU A 265 -24.74 18.82 -3.20
C LEU A 265 -25.37 18.85 -4.60
N HIS A 266 -26.69 19.00 -4.68
CA HIS A 266 -27.38 19.12 -5.97
C HIS A 266 -27.04 20.44 -6.68
N GLU A 267 -26.96 21.56 -5.95
CA GLU A 267 -26.54 22.85 -6.50
C GLU A 267 -25.08 22.79 -6.97
N CYS A 268 -24.20 22.14 -6.20
CA CYS A 268 -22.80 22.00 -6.60
C CYS A 268 -22.67 21.08 -7.86
N ILE A 269 -23.54 20.06 -8.03
CA ILE A 269 -23.63 19.27 -9.28
C ILE A 269 -24.21 20.08 -10.44
N ASP A 270 -25.21 20.91 -10.19
CA ASP A 270 -25.78 21.80 -11.21
C ASP A 270 -24.75 22.84 -11.70
N ALA A 271 -23.89 23.34 -10.80
CA ALA A 271 -22.75 24.18 -11.16
C ALA A 271 -21.64 23.41 -11.88
N PHE A 272 -21.51 22.10 -11.63
CA PHE A 272 -20.54 21.22 -12.30
C PHE A 272 -20.93 20.88 -13.75
N ALA A 273 -22.22 20.70 -14.04
CA ALA A 273 -22.68 20.25 -15.35
C ALA A 273 -22.17 21.12 -16.52
N PRO A 274 -22.17 22.47 -16.45
CA PRO A 274 -21.61 23.33 -17.51
C PRO A 274 -20.10 23.21 -17.72
N CYS A 275 -19.35 22.58 -16.81
CA CYS A 275 -17.91 22.37 -16.93
C CYS A 275 -17.53 21.23 -17.90
N TYR A 276 -18.49 20.61 -18.58
CA TYR A 276 -18.19 19.59 -19.58
C TYR A 276 -17.19 20.11 -20.63
N GLY A 277 -16.06 19.40 -20.78
CA GLY A 277 -15.04 19.74 -21.78
C GLY A 277 -14.24 21.02 -21.51
N ASP A 278 -14.40 21.70 -20.37
CA ASP A 278 -13.67 22.95 -20.06
C ASP A 278 -12.14 22.77 -19.97
N LYS A 279 -11.70 21.52 -19.76
CA LYS A 279 -10.31 21.05 -19.72
C LYS A 279 -9.93 20.17 -20.92
N GLN A 280 -10.76 20.08 -21.96
CA GLN A 280 -10.44 19.31 -23.16
C GLN A 280 -9.15 19.83 -23.80
N GLY A 281 -8.19 18.93 -24.06
CA GLY A 281 -6.89 19.25 -24.65
C GLY A 281 -5.91 19.99 -23.75
N LYS A 282 -6.24 20.22 -22.47
CA LYS A 282 -5.37 20.86 -21.46
C LYS A 282 -4.70 19.84 -20.56
N GLN A 283 -3.64 20.23 -19.85
CA GLN A 283 -3.15 19.41 -18.75
C GLN A 283 -4.17 19.48 -17.62
N PHE A 284 -4.88 18.38 -17.37
CA PHE A 284 -5.81 18.29 -16.26
C PHE A 284 -5.85 16.86 -15.71
N ARG A 285 -5.61 16.70 -14.41
CA ARG A 285 -5.63 15.40 -13.74
C ARG A 285 -6.17 15.54 -12.33
N VAL A 286 -7.03 14.60 -11.93
CA VAL A 286 -7.58 14.52 -10.58
C VAL A 286 -7.23 13.16 -9.98
N TRP A 287 -6.80 13.16 -8.73
CA TRP A 287 -6.61 11.93 -7.98
C TRP A 287 -6.92 12.15 -6.50
N VAL A 288 -7.24 11.07 -5.83
CA VAL A 288 -7.37 11.04 -4.37
C VAL A 288 -6.19 10.29 -3.79
N ASP A 289 -5.65 10.78 -2.69
CA ASP A 289 -4.55 10.18 -1.95
C ASP A 289 -4.98 9.95 -0.49
N ARG A 290 -4.26 9.09 0.24
CA ARG A 290 -4.52 8.79 1.66
C ARG A 290 -5.98 8.42 1.97
N VAL A 291 -6.63 7.68 1.07
CA VAL A 291 -8.03 7.28 1.23
C VAL A 291 -8.16 6.33 2.42
N SER A 292 -8.93 6.74 3.42
CA SER A 292 -9.27 5.92 4.58
C SER A 292 -10.78 5.89 4.78
N SER A 293 -11.32 4.74 5.19
CA SER A 293 -12.75 4.55 5.42
C SER A 293 -12.96 4.00 6.83
N SER A 294 -13.94 4.53 7.56
CA SER A 294 -14.29 4.09 8.90
C SER A 294 -15.79 4.04 9.06
N GLN A 295 -16.31 2.88 9.48
CA GLN A 295 -17.72 2.75 9.81
C GLN A 295 -17.98 3.45 11.16
N ILE A 296 -18.91 4.41 11.17
CA ILE A 296 -19.25 5.21 12.36
C ILE A 296 -20.67 4.92 12.88
N GLY A 297 -21.45 4.14 12.14
CA GLY A 297 -22.79 3.67 12.51
C GLY A 297 -23.17 2.42 11.74
N SER A 298 -24.37 1.89 11.97
CA SER A 298 -24.87 0.69 11.27
C SER A 298 -24.89 0.86 9.75
N ASP A 299 -25.22 2.06 9.28
CA ASP A 299 -25.38 2.45 7.89
C ASP A 299 -24.48 3.63 7.50
N ALA A 300 -23.75 4.23 8.44
CA ALA A 300 -22.96 5.43 8.20
C ALA A 300 -21.44 5.14 8.13
N TRP A 301 -20.81 5.71 7.11
CA TRP A 301 -19.39 5.61 6.82
C TRP A 301 -18.76 7.00 6.71
N LEU A 302 -17.61 7.15 7.34
CA LEU A 302 -16.76 8.33 7.21
C LEU A 302 -15.58 7.98 6.31
N VAL A 303 -15.38 8.73 5.23
CA VAL A 303 -14.26 8.56 4.31
C VAL A 303 -13.42 9.82 4.31
N LYS A 304 -12.11 9.70 4.49
CA LYS A 304 -11.16 10.81 4.48
C LYS A 304 -10.12 10.60 3.40
N PHE A 305 -9.76 11.66 2.69
CA PHE A 305 -8.77 11.60 1.61
C PHE A 305 -8.27 13.00 1.25
N ASP A 306 -7.10 13.06 0.62
CA ASP A 306 -6.55 14.25 0.03
C ASP A 306 -6.97 14.29 -1.45
N LYS A 307 -7.81 15.26 -1.83
CA LYS A 307 -8.18 15.47 -3.23
C LYS A 307 -7.16 16.39 -3.88
N TRP A 308 -6.52 15.90 -4.91
CA TRP A 308 -5.56 16.65 -5.71
C TRP A 308 -6.11 16.97 -7.10
N GLU A 309 -5.90 18.21 -7.53
CA GLU A 309 -6.05 18.61 -8.93
C GLU A 309 -4.70 19.14 -9.47
N LEU A 310 -4.28 18.64 -10.63
CA LEU A 310 -3.17 19.19 -11.40
C LEU A 310 -3.74 19.84 -12.65
N SER A 311 -3.38 21.10 -12.87
CA SER A 311 -3.71 21.84 -14.09
C SER A 311 -2.50 22.62 -14.62
N ASP A 312 -2.66 23.32 -15.74
CA ASP A 312 -1.66 24.24 -16.28
C ASP A 312 -1.24 25.34 -15.26
N GLU A 313 -2.11 25.66 -14.29
CA GLU A 313 -1.86 26.65 -13.23
C GLU A 313 -1.10 26.08 -12.03
N GLY A 314 -0.80 24.78 -12.05
CA GLY A 314 -0.12 24.08 -10.98
C GLY A 314 -1.01 23.10 -10.24
N ARG A 315 -0.61 22.76 -9.02
CA ARG A 315 -1.23 21.71 -8.21
C ARG A 315 -2.01 22.30 -7.04
N GLN A 316 -3.25 21.87 -6.89
CA GLN A 316 -4.14 22.26 -5.81
C GLN A 316 -4.53 21.03 -4.99
N CYS A 317 -4.80 21.23 -3.69
CA CYS A 317 -5.14 20.13 -2.78
C CYS A 317 -6.13 20.55 -1.70
N CYS A 318 -7.14 19.70 -1.47
CA CYS A 318 -8.05 19.80 -0.34
C CYS A 318 -8.06 18.52 0.47
N LEU A 319 -7.97 18.68 1.79
CA LEU A 319 -8.31 17.65 2.76
C LEU A 319 -9.83 17.50 2.74
N THR A 320 -10.32 16.31 2.37
CA THR A 320 -11.74 16.06 2.18
C THR A 320 -12.24 14.98 3.14
N THR A 321 -13.36 15.24 3.79
CA THR A 321 -14.10 14.27 4.61
C THR A 321 -15.50 14.12 4.04
N VAL A 322 -15.90 12.87 3.77
CA VAL A 322 -17.20 12.53 3.21
C VAL A 322 -17.95 11.62 4.16
N LEU A 323 -19.21 11.95 4.42
CA LEU A 323 -20.16 11.09 5.11
C LEU A 323 -21.03 10.38 4.07
N LEU A 324 -21.03 9.06 4.10
CA LEU A 324 -21.86 8.21 3.25
C LEU A 324 -22.82 7.40 4.10
N ASN A 325 -24.07 7.28 3.65
CA ASN A 325 -25.03 6.35 4.21
C ASN A 325 -25.25 5.19 3.24
N LEU A 326 -25.29 3.96 3.73
CA LEU A 326 -25.71 2.79 2.97
C LEU A 326 -27.17 2.97 2.53
N LYS A 327 -27.41 2.76 1.25
CA LYS A 327 -28.75 2.69 0.66
C LYS A 327 -28.85 1.41 -0.16
N PRO A 328 -29.17 0.27 0.48
CA PRO A 328 -29.21 -1.02 -0.22
C PRO A 328 -30.23 -1.05 -1.37
N ASP A 329 -31.24 -0.18 -1.33
CA ASP A 329 -32.27 -0.06 -2.36
C ASP A 329 -31.83 0.72 -3.62
N THR A 330 -30.62 1.31 -3.63
CA THR A 330 -30.09 2.02 -4.81
C THR A 330 -29.10 1.15 -5.59
N PRO A 331 -29.00 1.30 -6.93
CA PRO A 331 -28.05 0.53 -7.76
C PRO A 331 -26.57 0.70 -7.37
N GLN A 332 -26.26 1.77 -6.64
CA GLN A 332 -24.92 2.12 -6.16
C GLN A 332 -24.70 1.71 -4.70
N GLY A 333 -25.75 1.43 -3.93
CA GLY A 333 -25.64 0.93 -2.55
C GLY A 333 -25.36 1.99 -1.48
N PHE A 334 -25.25 3.27 -1.84
CA PHE A 334 -24.99 4.37 -0.90
C PHE A 334 -25.62 5.71 -1.33
N ALA A 335 -25.61 6.67 -0.40
CA ALA A 335 -25.90 8.07 -0.62
C ALA A 335 -24.88 8.97 0.11
N LEU A 336 -24.38 9.96 -0.60
CA LEU A 336 -23.50 11.01 -0.10
C LEU A 336 -24.32 12.03 0.70
N VAL A 337 -23.98 12.22 1.98
CA VAL A 337 -24.75 13.07 2.89
C VAL A 337 -24.03 14.38 3.18
N HIS A 338 -22.72 14.34 3.32
CA HIS A 338 -21.93 15.50 3.70
C HIS A 338 -20.56 15.44 3.04
N PHE A 339 -20.12 16.54 2.46
CA PHE A 339 -18.73 16.79 2.07
C PHE A 339 -18.21 17.95 2.90
N HIS A 340 -17.05 17.77 3.50
CA HIS A 340 -16.31 18.86 4.12
C HIS A 340 -14.95 18.94 3.46
N GLN A 341 -14.58 20.11 2.95
CA GLN A 341 -13.29 20.34 2.35
C GLN A 341 -12.56 21.49 3.01
N THR A 342 -11.25 21.34 3.15
CA THR A 342 -10.36 22.39 3.63
C THR A 342 -9.11 22.41 2.77
N TRP A 343 -8.64 23.60 2.38
CA TRP A 343 -7.39 23.72 1.64
C TRP A 343 -6.24 23.12 2.44
N LEU A 344 -5.38 22.35 1.77
CA LEU A 344 -4.08 21.99 2.33
C LEU A 344 -3.19 23.24 2.29
N ASP A 345 -2.51 23.53 3.40
CA ASP A 345 -1.64 24.71 3.53
C ASP A 345 -0.64 24.81 2.38
N GLY A 346 -0.65 25.95 1.68
CA GLY A 346 0.23 26.21 0.53
C GLY A 346 -0.25 25.64 -0.81
N TYR A 347 -1.40 24.95 -0.85
CA TYR A 347 -1.96 24.34 -2.07
C TYR A 347 -3.35 24.88 -2.43
N ALA A 348 -3.72 26.06 -1.92
CA ALA A 348 -4.94 26.75 -2.34
C ALA A 348 -4.81 27.27 -3.78
N GLY A 349 -5.90 27.16 -4.54
CA GLY A 349 -5.96 27.70 -5.89
C GLY A 349 -5.91 29.23 -5.95
N SER A 350 -5.36 29.76 -7.04
CA SER A 350 -5.35 31.20 -7.37
C SER A 350 -6.76 31.75 -7.55
N ASP A 351 -7.64 31.04 -8.26
CA ASP A 351 -9.07 31.30 -8.35
C ASP A 351 -9.88 30.18 -7.69
N GLN A 352 -10.23 30.40 -6.42
CA GLN A 352 -10.98 29.43 -5.62
C GLN A 352 -12.40 29.18 -6.14
N ARG A 353 -12.94 30.03 -7.04
CA ARG A 353 -14.28 29.86 -7.63
C ARG A 353 -14.34 28.74 -8.67
N LEU A 354 -13.19 28.29 -9.17
CA LEU A 354 -13.10 27.20 -10.14
C LEU A 354 -13.13 25.82 -9.47
N TRP A 355 -13.13 25.78 -8.13
CA TRP A 355 -13.23 24.58 -7.33
C TRP A 355 -14.69 24.24 -7.04
N ILE A 356 -15.12 23.02 -7.40
CA ILE A 356 -16.55 22.63 -7.36
C ILE A 356 -16.82 21.49 -6.38
N PHE A 357 -15.87 20.56 -6.23
CA PHE A 357 -16.03 19.31 -5.47
C PHE A 357 -14.75 18.83 -4.82
#